data_AF-A0A858RJB3-F1
#
_entry.id   AF-A0A858RJB3-F1
#
_cell.length_a   1.000
_cell.length_b   1.000
_cell.length_c   1.000
_cell.angle_alpha   90.00
_cell.angle_beta   90.00
_cell.angle_gamma   90.00
#
_symmetry.space_group_name_H-M   'P 1'
#
loop_
_entity.id
_entity.type
_entity.pdbx_description
1 polymer ?
#
loop_
_entity_poly.entity_id
_entity_poly.type
_entity_poly.pdbx_seq_one_letter_code
_entity_poly.pdbx_strand_id
1 'polypeptide(L)'
;MNGFLSPNLTGMLVRLLGIGSFLAAAGLAHGAVVYSGIRNEVIPANDTGIFVNPLSGIVTTVVPADPDTGAWVNLFFGGTAIGTTISIEPAILSLATGNGDGLVRRLYEADLIGTGLSYASGMNGSENHTGSAVGQFQANIPGYLGFRITMESGDIRYGWLRITVNDLGAGTLHDWAFEDVNGTPIVVPEPGLSLLFILAFAPPIFRRSRKSS
;
A
#
# COMPACT_ATOMS: atom_id res chain seq x y z
N MET A 1 71.00 -33.93 21.99
CA MET A 1 71.36 -34.16 20.57
C MET A 1 70.43 -35.24 20.03
N ASN A 2 69.75 -34.93 18.92
CA ASN A 2 69.02 -35.85 18.03
C ASN A 2 67.74 -36.46 18.63
N GLY A 3 66.58 -36.47 17.98
CA GLY A 3 66.21 -36.09 16.62
C GLY A 3 64.72 -36.41 16.42
N PHE A 4 64.10 -35.64 15.54
CA PHE A 4 62.74 -35.79 15.01
C PHE A 4 62.47 -37.20 14.45
N LEU A 5 61.21 -37.65 14.52
CA LEU A 5 60.31 -37.91 13.36
C LEU A 5 59.01 -38.63 13.83
N SER A 6 57.86 -37.97 13.64
CA SER A 6 56.50 -38.56 13.60
C SER A 6 56.21 -39.12 12.17
N PRO A 7 55.01 -39.62 11.75
CA PRO A 7 53.72 -39.87 12.45
C PRO A 7 53.01 -41.21 12.04
N ASN A 8 51.83 -41.50 12.59
CA ASN A 8 50.57 -41.84 11.87
C ASN A 8 49.48 -42.30 12.86
N LEU A 9 48.44 -41.48 13.08
CA LEU A 9 47.12 -41.52 12.43
C LEU A 9 46.27 -42.71 12.88
N THR A 10 45.26 -42.49 13.73
CA THR A 10 43.87 -42.97 13.57
C THR A 10 42.95 -42.38 14.67
N GLY A 11 41.86 -41.71 14.27
CA GLY A 11 40.60 -41.52 15.04
C GLY A 11 40.55 -40.36 16.03
N MET A 12 40.27 -39.10 15.64
CA MET A 12 38.96 -38.53 15.29
C MET A 12 37.90 -38.56 16.40
N LEU A 13 37.74 -37.44 17.13
CA LEU A 13 36.43 -36.86 17.48
C LEU A 13 36.61 -35.44 18.06
N VAL A 14 36.47 -34.46 17.17
CA VAL A 14 36.32 -33.04 17.48
C VAL A 14 34.90 -32.82 18.02
N ARG A 15 34.76 -32.39 19.28
CA ARG A 15 33.51 -31.80 19.77
C ARG A 15 33.58 -30.29 19.58
N LEU A 16 33.07 -29.84 18.44
CA LEU A 16 32.82 -28.43 18.15
C LEU A 16 31.58 -28.03 18.97
N LEU A 17 31.76 -27.26 20.04
CA LEU A 17 30.67 -26.54 20.69
C LEU A 17 30.31 -25.36 19.78
N GLY A 18 29.23 -25.53 19.01
CA GLY A 18 28.63 -24.47 18.22
C GLY A 18 28.06 -23.39 19.15
N ILE A 19 28.63 -22.20 19.07
CA ILE A 19 27.96 -20.99 19.54
C ILE A 19 27.04 -20.56 18.41
N GLY A 20 25.74 -20.66 18.68
CA GLY A 20 24.67 -20.39 17.75
C GLY A 20 24.68 -18.95 17.23
N SER A 21 24.32 -18.84 15.97
CA SER A 21 24.15 -17.64 15.17
C SER A 21 23.27 -16.58 15.87
N PHE A 22 23.78 -15.36 16.00
CA PHE A 22 22.93 -14.18 16.11
C PHE A 22 22.47 -13.82 14.69
N LEU A 23 21.24 -14.18 14.33
CA LEU A 23 20.54 -13.47 13.26
C LEU A 23 20.21 -12.07 13.80
N ALA A 24 21.01 -11.07 13.44
CA ALA A 24 20.57 -9.69 13.48
C ALA A 24 19.56 -9.50 12.34
N ALA A 25 18.29 -9.81 12.62
CA ALA A 25 17.21 -9.25 11.83
C ALA A 25 17.18 -7.75 12.17
N ALA A 26 17.77 -6.93 11.30
CA ALA A 26 17.43 -5.52 11.29
C ALA A 26 15.93 -5.45 11.00
N GLY A 27 15.13 -5.26 12.06
CA GLY A 27 13.72 -4.96 11.90
C GLY A 27 13.64 -3.68 11.10
N LEU A 28 13.17 -3.77 9.85
CA LEU A 28 12.53 -2.62 9.24
C LEU A 28 11.47 -2.20 10.24
N ALA A 29 11.57 -0.99 10.79
CA ALA A 29 10.51 -0.43 11.60
C ALA A 29 9.29 -0.38 10.69
N HIS A 30 8.38 -1.36 10.83
CA HIS A 30 7.09 -1.30 10.18
C HIS A 30 6.39 -0.09 10.78
N GLY A 31 6.04 0.86 9.93
CA GLY A 31 5.37 2.05 10.38
C GLY A 31 3.94 1.76 10.81
N ALA A 32 3.32 2.72 11.47
CA ALA A 32 1.92 2.59 11.84
C ALA A 32 1.07 2.91 10.62
N VAL A 33 0.40 1.90 10.05
CA VAL A 33 -0.63 2.14 9.04
C VAL A 33 -1.86 2.75 9.71
N VAL A 34 -2.26 3.91 9.22
CA VAL A 34 -3.49 4.59 9.61
C VAL A 34 -4.59 4.12 8.69
N TYR A 35 -5.52 3.34 9.25
CA TYR A 35 -6.69 2.81 8.55
C TYR A 35 -7.95 3.56 8.95
N SER A 36 -8.79 3.89 7.97
CA SER A 36 -10.03 4.63 8.22
C SER A 36 -11.15 3.82 8.85
N GLY A 37 -11.01 2.50 8.89
CA GLY A 37 -12.14 1.60 9.10
C GLY A 37 -13.01 1.49 7.84
N ILE A 38 -13.96 0.56 7.85
CA ILE A 38 -14.95 0.47 6.77
C ILE A 38 -15.89 1.68 6.87
N ARG A 39 -16.01 2.43 5.77
CA ARG A 39 -16.82 3.65 5.67
C ARG A 39 -18.05 3.45 4.79
N ASN A 40 -17.88 2.90 3.59
CA ASN A 40 -18.94 2.71 2.58
C ASN A 40 -19.73 3.99 2.26
N GLU A 41 -19.01 5.07 1.96
CA GLU A 41 -19.60 6.34 1.55
C GLU A 41 -20.07 6.25 0.09
N VAL A 42 -21.24 6.80 -0.20
CA VAL A 42 -21.77 6.85 -1.57
C VAL A 42 -21.00 7.90 -2.37
N ILE A 43 -20.62 7.56 -3.59
CA ILE A 43 -20.10 8.52 -4.58
C ILE A 43 -21.27 8.89 -5.51
N PRO A 44 -21.86 10.10 -5.39
CA PRO A 44 -22.98 10.49 -6.23
C PRO A 44 -22.64 10.53 -7.72
N ALA A 45 -23.64 10.25 -8.56
CA ALA A 45 -23.54 10.40 -10.01
C ALA A 45 -23.80 11.85 -10.46
N ASN A 46 -23.03 12.80 -9.93
CA ASN A 46 -23.13 14.22 -10.26
C ASN A 46 -21.74 14.89 -10.32
N ASP A 47 -21.73 16.17 -10.64
CA ASP A 47 -20.54 17.02 -10.82
C ASP A 47 -19.84 17.40 -9.52
N THR A 48 -20.51 17.26 -8.38
CA THR A 48 -19.96 17.60 -7.06
C THR A 48 -19.23 16.41 -6.44
N GLY A 49 -19.83 15.23 -6.53
CA GLY A 49 -19.27 14.01 -5.97
C GLY A 49 -19.09 14.06 -4.44
N ILE A 50 -18.00 13.46 -3.98
CA ILE A 50 -17.49 13.58 -2.60
C ILE A 50 -16.03 14.02 -2.61
N PHE A 51 -15.62 14.74 -1.58
CA PHE A 51 -14.24 15.09 -1.27
C PHE A 51 -13.79 14.25 -0.08
N VAL A 52 -12.64 13.61 -0.22
CA VAL A 52 -12.04 12.71 0.78
C VAL A 52 -10.67 13.27 1.14
N ASN A 53 -10.42 13.48 2.43
CA ASN A 53 -9.08 13.77 2.93
C ASN A 53 -8.59 12.57 3.76
N PRO A 54 -7.70 11.74 3.20
CA PRO A 54 -7.24 10.54 3.90
C PRO A 54 -6.54 10.81 5.23
N LEU A 55 -5.89 11.97 5.37
CA LEU A 55 -5.14 12.35 6.58
C LEU A 55 -6.08 12.75 7.73
N SER A 56 -7.07 13.59 7.45
CA SER A 56 -8.02 14.07 8.47
C SER A 56 -9.21 13.12 8.68
N GLY A 57 -9.43 12.22 7.72
CA GLY A 57 -10.54 11.29 7.68
C GLY A 57 -11.89 11.93 7.37
N ILE A 58 -11.89 13.17 6.89
CA ILE A 58 -13.10 13.89 6.50
C ILE A 58 -13.57 13.40 5.12
N VAL A 59 -14.88 13.16 5.03
CA VAL A 59 -15.61 12.97 3.78
C VAL A 59 -16.73 14.01 3.74
N THR A 60 -16.84 14.76 2.65
CA THR A 60 -17.81 15.86 2.51
C THR A 60 -18.29 15.99 1.07
N THR A 61 -19.51 16.50 0.87
CA THR A 61 -20.03 16.90 -0.45
C THR A 61 -19.89 18.40 -0.70
N VAL A 62 -19.40 19.14 0.30
CA VAL A 62 -19.12 20.57 0.19
C VAL A 62 -17.66 20.75 -0.18
N VAL A 63 -17.38 21.63 -1.15
CA VAL A 63 -16.01 22.00 -1.52
C VAL A 63 -15.23 22.38 -0.27
N PRO A 64 -14.06 21.76 -0.01
CA PRO A 64 -13.24 22.08 1.15
C PRO A 64 -12.83 23.55 1.19
N ALA A 65 -12.53 24.06 2.39
CA ALA A 65 -12.06 25.44 2.55
C ALA A 65 -10.63 25.66 2.01
N ASP A 66 -9.87 24.57 1.87
CA ASP A 66 -8.48 24.52 1.42
C ASP A 66 -8.31 23.62 0.17
N PRO A 67 -9.13 23.81 -0.88
CA PRO A 67 -9.22 22.87 -2.01
C PRO A 67 -7.95 22.81 -2.84
N ASP A 68 -7.03 23.77 -2.67
CA ASP A 68 -5.78 23.85 -3.43
C ASP A 68 -4.56 23.30 -2.66
N THR A 69 -4.67 23.15 -1.33
CA THR A 69 -3.52 22.86 -0.45
C THR A 69 -3.73 21.62 0.41
N GLY A 70 -4.96 21.28 0.77
CA GLY A 70 -5.26 20.07 1.54
C GLY A 70 -5.11 18.80 0.69
N ALA A 71 -4.85 17.65 1.30
CA ALA A 71 -4.72 16.36 0.62
C ALA A 71 -6.09 15.76 0.20
N TRP A 72 -6.82 16.47 -0.67
CA TRP A 72 -8.16 16.09 -1.09
C TRP A 72 -8.18 15.26 -2.37
N VAL A 73 -8.95 14.17 -2.35
CA VAL A 73 -9.39 13.43 -3.53
C VAL A 73 -10.87 13.72 -3.73
N ASN A 74 -11.23 14.30 -4.87
CA ASN A 74 -12.61 14.47 -5.28
C ASN A 74 -13.01 13.32 -6.21
N LEU A 75 -14.03 12.55 -5.82
CA LEU A 75 -14.60 11.46 -6.60
C LEU A 75 -15.98 11.90 -7.07
N PHE A 76 -16.17 12.08 -8.37
CA PHE A 76 -17.43 12.56 -8.96
C PHE A 76 -17.92 11.61 -10.06
N PHE A 77 -19.17 11.79 -10.51
CA PHE A 77 -19.85 10.91 -11.46
C PHE A 77 -19.72 9.41 -11.12
N GLY A 78 -20.08 9.03 -9.89
CA GLY A 78 -19.98 7.63 -9.45
C GLY A 78 -18.54 7.10 -9.36
N GLY A 79 -17.54 8.00 -9.36
CA GLY A 79 -16.12 7.69 -9.31
C GLY A 79 -15.48 7.50 -10.70
N THR A 80 -16.22 7.73 -11.78
CA THR A 80 -15.67 7.69 -13.16
C THR A 80 -14.78 8.88 -13.48
N ALA A 81 -14.87 9.92 -12.65
CA ALA A 81 -14.00 11.07 -12.73
C ALA A 81 -13.41 11.38 -11.35
N ILE A 82 -12.12 11.70 -11.35
CA ILE A 82 -11.32 11.88 -10.15
C ILE A 82 -10.55 13.19 -10.28
N GLY A 83 -10.60 14.02 -9.25
CA GLY A 83 -9.80 15.22 -9.10
C GLY A 83 -8.91 15.10 -7.87
N THR A 84 -7.71 15.64 -7.94
CA THR A 84 -6.74 15.62 -6.84
C THR A 84 -6.02 16.96 -6.74
N THR A 85 -5.69 17.33 -5.51
CA THR A 85 -4.95 18.57 -5.21
C THR A 85 -3.44 18.36 -5.34
N ILE A 86 -2.66 19.43 -5.20
CA ILE A 86 -1.20 19.36 -5.28
C ILE A 86 -0.55 18.49 -4.21
N SER A 87 -1.22 18.31 -3.06
CA SER A 87 -0.65 17.62 -1.91
C SER A 87 -0.89 16.11 -1.95
N ILE A 88 -1.74 15.62 -2.85
CA ILE A 88 -2.03 14.20 -3.02
C ILE A 88 -1.95 13.79 -4.49
N GLU A 89 -0.96 12.99 -4.81
CA GLU A 89 -0.64 12.62 -6.18
C GLU A 89 -1.04 11.15 -6.41
N PRO A 90 -2.04 10.87 -7.25
CA PRO A 90 -2.45 9.50 -7.54
C PRO A 90 -1.41 8.76 -8.38
N ALA A 91 -1.36 7.45 -8.22
CA ALA A 91 -0.60 6.56 -9.10
C ALA A 91 -1.25 6.53 -10.49
N ILE A 92 -0.43 6.59 -11.54
CA ILE A 92 -0.90 6.71 -12.94
C ILE A 92 -0.29 5.64 -13.84
N LEU A 93 -1.04 5.25 -14.87
CA LEU A 93 -0.59 4.38 -15.96
C LEU A 93 0.23 5.15 -17.00
N SER A 94 -0.14 6.40 -17.25
CA SER A 94 0.51 7.27 -18.21
C SER A 94 0.29 8.72 -17.82
N LEU A 95 1.28 9.57 -18.12
CA LEU A 95 1.14 11.02 -18.03
C LEU A 95 0.06 11.50 -18.99
N ALA A 96 -0.54 12.65 -18.66
CA ALA A 96 -1.50 13.31 -19.53
C ALA A 96 -0.90 13.53 -20.93
N THR A 97 -1.63 13.13 -21.98
CA THR A 97 -1.37 13.60 -23.33
C THR A 97 -2.28 14.80 -23.59
N GLY A 98 -1.73 16.01 -23.62
CA GLY A 98 -2.51 17.24 -23.82
C GLY A 98 -2.98 17.88 -22.50
N ASN A 99 -4.20 18.42 -22.47
CA ASN A 99 -4.72 19.33 -21.43
C ASN A 99 -5.04 18.70 -20.06
N GLY A 100 -4.19 17.81 -19.53
CA GLY A 100 -3.98 17.79 -18.08
C GLY A 100 -4.48 16.61 -17.23
N ASP A 101 -4.99 15.54 -17.82
CA ASP A 101 -5.50 14.41 -17.01
C ASP A 101 -4.60 13.17 -17.10
N GLY A 102 -3.89 12.85 -16.02
CA GLY A 102 -3.14 11.60 -15.88
C GLY A 102 -4.10 10.41 -15.79
N LEU A 103 -3.79 9.32 -16.50
CA LEU A 103 -4.63 8.12 -16.46
C LEU A 103 -4.42 7.41 -15.11
N VAL A 104 -5.33 7.61 -14.15
CA VAL A 104 -5.25 6.99 -12.82
C VAL A 104 -5.21 5.47 -12.95
N ARG A 105 -4.29 4.85 -12.22
CA ARG A 105 -4.07 3.42 -12.22
C ARG A 105 -4.93 2.74 -11.14
N ARG A 106 -5.74 1.77 -11.54
CA ARG A 106 -6.27 0.75 -10.64
C ARG A 106 -5.15 -0.18 -10.21
N LEU A 107 -5.07 -0.36 -8.89
CA LEU A 107 -4.25 -1.36 -8.22
C LEU A 107 -5.10 -2.53 -7.73
N TYR A 108 -4.43 -3.65 -7.50
CA TYR A 108 -5.01 -4.92 -7.07
C TYR A 108 -4.47 -5.30 -5.69
N GLU A 109 -5.08 -6.33 -5.09
CA GLU A 109 -4.58 -6.91 -3.85
C GLU A 109 -3.13 -7.41 -4.03
N ALA A 110 -2.34 -7.28 -2.98
CA ALA A 110 -0.90 -7.42 -2.88
C ALA A 110 -0.04 -6.43 -3.68
N ASP A 111 -0.61 -5.46 -4.41
CA ASP A 111 0.21 -4.43 -5.05
C ASP A 111 0.96 -3.58 -4.02
N LEU A 112 2.21 -3.27 -4.31
CA LEU A 112 3.06 -2.39 -3.49
C LEU A 112 2.99 -0.95 -4.01
N ILE A 113 2.62 -0.03 -3.13
CA ILE A 113 2.60 1.41 -3.39
C ILE A 113 3.84 2.02 -2.73
N GLY A 114 4.73 2.54 -3.56
CA GLY A 114 5.98 3.16 -3.13
C GLY A 114 6.66 3.85 -4.30
N THR A 115 7.98 4.00 -4.23
CA THR A 115 8.78 4.69 -5.27
C THR A 115 8.80 4.00 -6.63
N GLY A 116 8.37 2.73 -6.73
CA GLY A 116 8.31 1.98 -7.98
C GLY A 116 7.14 2.32 -8.90
N LEU A 117 6.16 3.12 -8.44
CA LEU A 117 5.05 3.60 -9.26
C LEU A 117 5.33 4.99 -9.84
N SER A 118 4.70 5.28 -10.96
CA SER A 118 4.59 6.64 -11.48
C SER A 118 3.43 7.35 -10.79
N TYR A 119 3.65 8.59 -10.39
CA TYR A 119 2.63 9.44 -9.77
C TYR A 119 2.38 10.66 -10.65
N ALA A 120 1.16 11.19 -10.57
CA ALA A 120 0.87 12.52 -11.09
C ALA A 120 1.75 13.59 -10.42
N SER A 121 1.81 14.78 -11.00
CA SER A 121 2.43 15.93 -10.35
C SER A 121 1.57 17.17 -10.48
N GLY A 122 1.45 17.94 -9.39
CA GLY A 122 0.54 19.07 -9.35
C GLY A 122 -0.92 18.64 -9.17
N MET A 123 -1.83 19.60 -9.35
CA MET A 123 -3.27 19.28 -9.46
C MET A 123 -3.50 18.40 -10.69
N ASN A 124 -4.31 17.36 -10.54
CA ASN A 124 -4.55 16.39 -11.60
C ASN A 124 -6.00 15.92 -11.62
N GLY A 125 -6.52 15.70 -12.83
CA GLY A 125 -7.81 15.08 -13.10
C GLY A 125 -7.66 13.73 -13.79
N SER A 126 -8.72 12.93 -13.79
CA SER A 126 -8.80 11.71 -14.59
C SER A 126 -10.24 11.33 -14.89
N GLU A 127 -10.61 11.32 -16.17
CA GLU A 127 -11.94 10.92 -16.66
C GLU A 127 -11.89 9.69 -17.59
N ASN A 128 -10.70 9.15 -17.83
CA ASN A 128 -10.44 8.07 -18.79
C ASN A 128 -9.86 6.80 -18.14
N HIS A 129 -9.87 6.71 -16.81
CA HIS A 129 -9.34 5.57 -16.04
C HIS A 129 -10.29 4.38 -15.92
N THR A 130 -11.48 4.48 -16.50
CA THR A 130 -12.45 3.38 -16.56
C THR A 130 -12.43 2.68 -17.91
N GLY A 131 -12.43 1.35 -17.91
CA GLY A 131 -12.47 0.56 -19.13
C GLY A 131 -12.02 -0.88 -18.94
N SER A 132 -11.77 -1.58 -20.05
CA SER A 132 -11.37 -2.99 -20.06
C SER A 132 -9.85 -3.19 -20.11
N ALA A 133 -9.06 -2.12 -20.24
CA ALA A 133 -7.61 -2.23 -20.31
C ALA A 133 -6.99 -2.58 -18.95
N VAL A 134 -5.79 -3.15 -18.98
CA VAL A 134 -5.03 -3.49 -17.78
C VAL A 134 -4.78 -2.22 -16.95
N GLY A 135 -5.06 -2.30 -15.65
CA GLY A 135 -4.89 -1.18 -14.73
C GLY A 135 -5.97 -0.10 -14.82
N GLN A 136 -7.06 -0.32 -15.57
CA GLN A 136 -8.25 0.54 -15.52
C GLN A 136 -9.28 0.00 -14.51
N PHE A 137 -10.07 0.92 -13.98
CA PHE A 137 -11.26 0.61 -13.20
C PHE A 137 -12.34 0.01 -14.08
N GLN A 138 -12.98 -1.05 -13.57
CA GLN A 138 -14.10 -1.69 -14.23
C GLN A 138 -15.35 -1.37 -13.42
N ALA A 139 -16.43 -1.03 -14.14
CA ALA A 139 -17.70 -0.68 -13.51
C ALA A 139 -18.18 -1.81 -12.58
N ASN A 140 -18.62 -1.43 -11.39
CA ASN A 140 -19.16 -2.31 -10.35
C ASN A 140 -18.17 -3.37 -9.84
N ILE A 141 -16.87 -3.18 -10.04
CA ILE A 141 -15.83 -4.06 -9.50
C ILE A 141 -14.94 -3.25 -8.56
N PRO A 142 -14.75 -3.68 -7.29
CA PRO A 142 -13.83 -3.03 -6.38
C PRO A 142 -12.41 -2.95 -6.95
N GLY A 143 -11.77 -1.81 -6.74
CA GLY A 143 -10.37 -1.57 -7.07
C GLY A 143 -9.75 -0.59 -6.09
N TYR A 144 -8.43 -0.46 -6.17
CA TYR A 144 -7.68 0.44 -5.30
C TYR A 144 -7.05 1.57 -6.10
N LEU A 145 -7.24 2.79 -5.64
CA LEU A 145 -6.51 3.97 -6.10
C LEU A 145 -5.33 4.16 -5.16
N GLY A 146 -4.11 3.99 -5.65
CA GLY A 146 -2.91 4.30 -4.89
C GLY A 146 -2.53 5.77 -5.01
N PHE A 147 -1.95 6.33 -3.95
CA PHE A 147 -1.49 7.71 -3.93
C PHE A 147 -0.22 7.88 -3.10
N ARG A 148 0.45 9.01 -3.30
CA ARG A 148 1.40 9.56 -2.34
C ARG A 148 0.94 10.95 -1.90
N ILE A 149 1.20 11.29 -0.65
CA ILE A 149 0.89 12.59 -0.05
C ILE A 149 2.19 13.28 0.31
N THR A 150 2.34 14.52 -0.10
CA THR A 150 3.42 15.39 0.36
C THR A 150 2.92 16.19 1.56
N MET A 151 3.52 15.96 2.72
CA MET A 151 3.20 16.67 3.96
C MET A 151 3.80 18.07 3.94
N GLU A 152 3.31 18.96 4.81
CA GLU A 152 3.90 20.31 4.97
C GLU A 152 5.39 20.27 5.35
N SER A 153 5.83 19.23 6.05
CA SER A 153 7.24 18.98 6.38
C SER A 153 8.10 18.58 5.17
N GLY A 154 7.49 18.25 4.04
CA GLY A 154 8.13 17.63 2.88
C GLY A 154 8.23 16.09 2.97
N ASP A 155 7.75 15.49 4.07
CA ASP A 155 7.66 14.04 4.18
C ASP A 155 6.66 13.46 3.16
N ILE A 156 6.92 12.25 2.69
CA ILE A 156 6.04 11.52 1.78
C ILE A 156 5.34 10.39 2.52
N ARG A 157 4.00 10.32 2.40
CA ARG A 157 3.19 9.20 2.88
C ARG A 157 2.60 8.45 1.69
N TYR A 158 2.62 7.12 1.72
CA TYR A 158 1.97 6.30 0.69
C TYR A 158 0.66 5.73 1.21
N GLY A 159 -0.36 5.64 0.36
CA GLY A 159 -1.66 5.12 0.75
C GLY A 159 -2.51 4.67 -0.41
N TRP A 160 -3.69 4.15 -0.08
CA TRP A 160 -4.68 3.69 -1.04
C TRP A 160 -6.10 4.04 -0.59
N LEU A 161 -7.00 4.26 -1.56
CA LEU A 161 -8.45 4.24 -1.36
C LEU A 161 -9.02 3.02 -2.06
N ARG A 162 -9.95 2.31 -1.42
CA ARG A 162 -10.73 1.25 -2.06
C ARG A 162 -12.05 1.82 -2.56
N ILE A 163 -12.28 1.73 -3.86
CA ILE A 163 -13.48 2.26 -4.50
C ILE A 163 -14.13 1.22 -5.40
N THR A 164 -15.45 1.33 -5.55
CA THR A 164 -16.21 0.73 -6.65
C THR A 164 -16.75 1.86 -7.51
N VAL A 165 -16.31 1.89 -8.77
CA VAL A 165 -16.76 2.89 -9.74
C VAL A 165 -18.04 2.41 -10.42
N ASN A 166 -18.99 3.30 -10.66
CA ASN A 166 -20.21 3.01 -11.41
C ASN A 166 -20.48 4.13 -12.41
N ASP A 167 -20.49 3.79 -13.69
CA ASP A 167 -20.69 4.70 -14.82
C ASP A 167 -22.17 4.91 -15.17
N LEU A 168 -23.06 4.11 -14.58
CA LEU A 168 -24.52 4.18 -14.78
C LEU A 168 -25.26 4.71 -13.54
N GLY A 169 -24.54 5.06 -12.47
CA GLY A 169 -25.15 5.43 -11.20
C GLY A 169 -24.13 5.76 -10.13
N ALA A 170 -24.56 5.64 -8.87
CA ALA A 170 -23.67 5.94 -7.75
C ALA A 170 -22.59 4.87 -7.58
N GLY A 171 -21.37 5.32 -7.29
CA GLY A 171 -20.24 4.49 -6.88
C GLY A 171 -20.15 4.38 -5.36
N THR A 172 -19.06 3.80 -4.87
CA THR A 172 -18.83 3.64 -3.43
C THR A 172 -17.35 3.82 -3.09
N LEU A 173 -17.09 4.64 -2.06
CA LEU A 173 -15.82 4.66 -1.33
C LEU A 173 -15.94 3.70 -0.15
N HIS A 174 -15.19 2.61 -0.17
CA HIS A 174 -15.28 1.58 0.87
C HIS A 174 -14.48 1.97 2.11
N ASP A 175 -13.20 2.26 1.94
CA ASP A 175 -12.24 2.57 2.98
C ASP A 175 -10.93 3.11 2.37
N TRP A 176 -9.98 3.50 3.23
CA TRP A 176 -8.64 3.92 2.83
C TRP A 176 -7.63 3.63 3.94
N ALA A 177 -6.36 3.55 3.57
CA ALA A 177 -5.25 3.50 4.51
C ALA A 177 -4.04 4.28 3.98
N PHE A 178 -3.18 4.73 4.88
CA PHE A 178 -1.87 5.27 4.54
C PHE A 178 -0.82 4.90 5.58
N GLU A 179 0.43 4.90 5.15
CA GLU A 179 1.59 4.66 6.00
C GLU A 179 2.03 5.97 6.68
N ASP A 180 2.12 5.97 8.01
CA ASP A 180 2.52 7.12 8.83
C ASP A 180 4.04 7.19 9.11
N VAL A 181 4.84 6.42 8.37
CA VAL A 181 6.31 6.57 8.34
C VAL A 181 6.79 7.12 7.00
N ASN A 182 7.69 8.12 7.06
CA ASN A 182 8.10 8.89 5.89
C ASN A 182 8.80 7.96 4.88
N GLY A 183 8.32 7.96 3.65
CA GLY A 183 8.91 7.22 2.54
C GLY A 183 8.71 5.70 2.61
N THR A 184 8.00 5.18 3.63
CA THR A 184 7.76 3.74 3.77
C THR A 184 6.65 3.29 2.81
N PRO A 185 6.91 2.31 1.93
CA PRO A 185 5.88 1.77 1.03
C PRO A 185 4.75 1.04 1.79
N ILE A 186 3.56 0.96 1.17
CA ILE A 186 2.40 0.25 1.71
C ILE A 186 1.88 -0.80 0.71
N VAL A 187 1.35 -1.92 1.21
CA VAL A 187 0.74 -2.99 0.40
C VAL A 187 -0.79 -2.86 0.37
N VAL A 188 -1.43 -3.25 -0.73
CA VAL A 188 -2.88 -3.15 -0.97
C VAL A 188 -3.63 -4.47 -0.72
N PRO A 189 -4.80 -4.47 -0.05
CA PRO A 189 -4.87 -3.83 1.25
C PRO A 189 -3.79 -4.46 2.15
N GLU A 190 -3.30 -3.72 3.13
CA GLU A 190 -2.34 -4.30 4.05
C GLU A 190 -2.97 -5.54 4.70
N PRO A 191 -2.27 -6.68 4.81
CA PRO A 191 -2.78 -7.79 5.57
C PRO A 191 -3.05 -7.30 6.99
N GLY A 192 -4.33 -7.13 7.33
CA GLY A 192 -4.73 -6.61 8.63
C GLY A 192 -4.04 -7.41 9.73
N LEU A 193 -3.66 -6.72 10.82
CA LEU A 193 -2.91 -7.26 11.97
C LEU A 193 -3.37 -8.66 12.42
N SER A 194 -4.64 -9.01 12.21
CA SER A 194 -5.21 -10.35 12.38
C SER A 194 -4.43 -11.48 11.69
N LEU A 195 -3.93 -11.27 10.47
CA LEU A 195 -3.15 -12.28 9.74
C LEU A 195 -1.76 -12.45 10.35
N LEU A 196 -1.15 -11.36 10.82
CA LEU A 196 0.11 -11.37 11.55
C LEU A 196 -0.04 -12.05 12.93
N PHE A 197 -1.16 -11.87 13.62
CA PHE A 197 -1.44 -12.60 14.85
C PHE A 197 -1.61 -14.11 14.60
N ILE A 198 -2.29 -14.53 13.53
CA ILE A 198 -2.44 -15.95 13.20
C ILE A 198 -1.08 -16.59 12.85
N LEU A 199 -0.19 -15.86 12.15
CA LEU A 199 1.17 -16.32 11.86
C LEU A 199 2.09 -16.31 13.09
N ALA A 200 1.97 -15.32 13.97
CA ALA A 200 2.75 -15.21 15.20
C ALA A 200 2.38 -16.30 16.23
N PHE A 201 1.16 -16.82 16.19
CA PHE A 201 0.67 -17.86 17.10
C PHE A 201 0.51 -19.24 16.46
N ALA A 202 0.92 -19.44 15.20
CA ALA A 202 0.99 -20.77 14.61
C ALA A 202 2.04 -21.60 15.38
N PRO A 203 1.65 -22.65 16.14
CA PRO A 203 2.62 -23.46 16.84
C PRO A 203 3.55 -24.12 15.81
N PRO A 204 4.87 -24.19 16.04
CA PRO A 204 5.74 -24.96 15.17
C PRO A 204 5.34 -26.43 15.27
N ILE A 205 4.63 -26.95 14.26
CA ILE A 205 4.37 -28.38 14.10
C ILE A 205 5.66 -29.03 13.57
N PHE A 206 6.73 -28.96 14.34
CA PHE A 206 7.86 -29.89 14.21
C PHE A 206 7.54 -31.10 15.08
N ARG A 207 6.78 -32.04 14.51
CA ARG A 207 6.60 -33.38 15.05
C ARG A 207 7.96 -34.05 15.15
N ARG A 208 8.52 -34.03 16.36
CA ARG A 208 9.69 -34.79 16.79
C ARG A 208 9.46 -36.27 16.49
N SER A 209 10.19 -36.83 15.53
CA SER A 209 10.16 -38.27 15.27
C SER A 209 10.72 -39.00 16.50
N ARG A 210 9.89 -39.84 17.13
CA ARG A 210 10.38 -40.84 18.08
C ARG A 210 10.79 -42.06 17.26
N LYS A 211 12.08 -42.33 17.18
CA LYS A 211 12.57 -43.69 16.89
C LYS A 211 12.45 -44.48 18.19
N SER A 212 11.65 -45.54 18.22
CA SER A 212 11.73 -46.58 19.25
C SER A 212 12.76 -47.62 18.82
N SER A 213 13.61 -48.00 19.76
CA SER A 213 14.52 -49.14 19.69
C SER A 213 13.78 -50.46 19.56
#